data_AF-A0A936KC17-F1
#
_entry.id   AF-A0A936KC17-F1
#
_cell.length_a   1.000
_cell.length_b   1.000
_cell.length_c   1.000
_cell.angle_alpha   90.00
_cell.angle_beta   90.00
_cell.angle_gamma   90.00
#
_symmetry.space_group_name_H-M   'P 1'
#
loop_
_entity.id
_entity.type
_entity.pdbx_description
1 polymer ?
#
loop_
_entity_poly.entity_id
_entity_poly.type
_entity_poly.pdbx_seq_one_letter_code
_entity_poly.pdbx_strand_id
1 'polypeptide(L)'
;MISKIEIADVATYPAAGERLTDLKKVNYLFGHNGCGKTTISRAIHDPSICTGYTVNWRDGRELATLVFNRDFADASFGDQMQGIFTLGEDSTEQWRRSSALRPRLLDQIAT
;
A
#
# COMPACT_ATOMS: atom_id res chain seq x y z
N MET A 1 -16.43 8.63 -1.42
CA MET A 1 -16.35 7.75 -0.21
C MET A 1 -16.63 6.33 -0.64
N ILE A 2 -15.90 5.34 -0.14
CA ILE A 2 -16.09 3.94 -0.54
C ILE A 2 -17.48 3.46 -0.09
N SER A 3 -18.22 2.84 -1.02
CA SER A 3 -19.56 2.30 -0.78
C SER A 3 -19.57 0.78 -0.68
N LYS A 4 -18.66 0.11 -1.39
CA LYS A 4 -18.55 -1.35 -1.41
C LYS A 4 -17.13 -1.79 -1.77
N ILE A 5 -16.65 -2.85 -1.12
CA ILE A 5 -15.41 -3.54 -1.47
C ILE A 5 -15.78 -5.00 -1.76
N GLU A 6 -15.32 -5.55 -2.88
CA GLU A 6 -15.46 -6.96 -3.22
C GLU A 6 -14.09 -7.56 -3.49
N ILE A 7 -13.87 -8.77 -2.96
CA ILE A 7 -12.62 -9.52 -3.14
C ILE A 7 -12.96 -10.96 -3.48
N ALA A 8 -12.46 -11.45 -4.61
CA ALA A 8 -12.70 -12.80 -5.10
C ALA A 8 -11.40 -13.44 -5.59
N ASP A 9 -11.29 -14.76 -5.39
CA ASP A 9 -10.22 -15.60 -5.96
C ASP A 9 -8.78 -15.10 -5.71
N VAL A 10 -8.52 -14.58 -4.51
CA VAL A 10 -7.21 -14.04 -4.14
C VAL A 10 -6.93 -14.21 -2.65
N ALA A 11 -5.69 -14.57 -2.31
CA ALA A 11 -5.25 -14.85 -0.95
C ALA A 11 -6.15 -15.89 -0.27
N THR A 12 -6.85 -15.51 0.80
CA THR A 12 -7.77 -16.39 1.55
C THR A 12 -9.24 -16.20 1.18
N TYR A 13 -9.55 -15.40 0.14
CA TYR A 13 -10.92 -15.19 -0.30
C TYR A 13 -11.35 -16.30 -1.27
N PRO A 14 -12.59 -16.81 -1.14
CA PRO A 14 -13.10 -17.84 -2.03
C PRO A 14 -13.30 -17.30 -3.45
N ALA A 15 -13.35 -18.21 -4.43
CA ALA A 15 -13.60 -17.85 -5.83
C ALA A 15 -14.97 -17.18 -6.04
N ALA A 16 -15.98 -17.52 -5.23
CA ALA A 16 -17.28 -16.84 -5.25
C ALA A 16 -17.21 -15.37 -4.81
N GLY A 17 -16.15 -15.01 -4.09
CA GLY A 17 -15.91 -13.69 -3.54
C GLY A 17 -16.71 -13.37 -2.29
N GLU A 18 -16.22 -12.37 -1.56
CA GLU A 18 -16.89 -11.79 -0.40
C GLU A 18 -17.04 -10.29 -0.59
N ARG A 19 -18.08 -9.72 0.03
CA ARG A 19 -18.45 -8.32 -0.14
C ARG A 19 -18.57 -7.62 1.20
N LEU A 20 -17.96 -6.44 1.28
CA LEU A 20 -18.13 -5.52 2.39
C LEU A 20 -19.01 -4.35 1.94
N THR A 21 -20.23 -4.29 2.46
CA THR A 21 -21.22 -3.25 2.18
C THR A 21 -21.48 -2.40 3.43
N ASP A 22 -22.38 -1.41 3.31
CA ASP A 22 -22.88 -0.60 4.43
C ASP A 22 -21.81 0.16 5.21
N LEU A 23 -20.71 0.48 4.52
CA LEU A 23 -19.55 1.17 5.06
C LEU A 23 -19.93 2.53 5.65
N LYS A 24 -19.45 2.77 6.88
CA LYS A 24 -19.59 4.04 7.59
C LYS A 24 -18.36 4.91 7.35
N LYS A 25 -18.38 6.14 7.87
CA LYS A 25 -17.22 7.05 7.80
C LYS A 25 -15.98 6.46 8.48
N VAL A 26 -16.21 5.68 9.53
CA VAL A 26 -15.19 4.94 10.27
C VAL A 26 -15.66 3.49 10.37
N ASN A 27 -14.81 2.54 9.99
CA ASN A 27 -15.09 1.11 10.03
C ASN A 27 -13.98 0.42 10.82
N TYR A 28 -14.34 -0.53 11.67
CA TYR A 28 -13.40 -1.37 12.40
C TYR A 28 -13.51 -2.79 11.89
N LEU A 29 -12.42 -3.32 11.35
CA LEU A 29 -12.35 -4.69 10.85
C LEU A 29 -11.34 -5.47 11.68
N PHE A 30 -11.75 -6.60 12.24
CA PHE A 30 -10.93 -7.44 13.10
C PHE A 30 -11.11 -8.91 12.73
N GLY A 31 -10.12 -9.73 13.09
CA GLY A 31 -10.10 -11.16 12.81
C GLY A 31 -8.70 -11.74 12.99
N HIS A 32 -8.60 -13.07 12.91
CA HIS A 32 -7.36 -13.81 13.12
C HIS A 32 -6.24 -13.45 12.12
N ASN A 33 -5.00 -13.83 12.41
CA ASN A 33 -3.92 -13.73 11.43
C ASN A 33 -4.24 -14.58 10.20
N GLY A 34 -3.97 -14.04 9.01
CA GLY A 34 -4.29 -14.71 7.75
C GLY A 34 -5.74 -14.58 7.29
N CYS A 35 -6.65 -13.95 8.02
CA CYS A 35 -8.06 -13.84 7.60
C CYS A 35 -8.34 -12.82 6.47
N GLY A 36 -7.32 -12.28 5.79
CA GLY A 36 -7.51 -11.38 4.66
C GLY A 36 -7.53 -9.87 4.95
N LYS A 37 -7.29 -9.41 6.19
CA LYS A 37 -7.29 -7.96 6.54
C LYS A 37 -6.35 -7.13 5.66
N THR A 38 -5.12 -7.57 5.46
CA THR A 38 -4.14 -6.87 4.60
C THR A 38 -4.56 -6.91 3.13
N THR A 39 -5.28 -7.95 2.70
CA THR A 39 -5.82 -8.03 1.33
C THR A 39 -6.85 -6.93 1.09
N ILE A 40 -7.71 -6.64 2.08
CA ILE A 40 -8.65 -5.50 1.99
C ILE A 40 -7.90 -4.17 1.84
N SER A 41 -6.84 -3.94 2.64
CA SER A 41 -6.11 -2.68 2.53
C SER A 41 -5.37 -2.54 1.20
N ARG A 42 -4.85 -3.63 0.64
CA ARG A 42 -4.25 -3.66 -0.72
C ARG A 42 -5.28 -3.37 -1.81
N ALA A 43 -6.48 -3.95 -1.72
CA ALA A 43 -7.56 -3.66 -2.64
C ALA A 43 -7.97 -2.18 -2.61
N ILE A 44 -7.95 -1.53 -1.44
CA ILE A 44 -8.19 -0.09 -1.31
C ILE A 44 -7.04 0.74 -1.89
N HIS A 45 -5.79 0.30 -1.71
CA HIS A 45 -4.61 1.04 -2.19
C HIS A 45 -4.58 1.13 -3.71
N ASP A 46 -4.75 0.00 -4.39
CA ASP A 46 -4.81 -0.05 -5.85
C ASP A 46 -5.62 -1.27 -6.29
N PRO A 47 -6.89 -1.08 -6.68
CA PRO A 47 -7.74 -2.16 -7.17
C PRO A 47 -7.23 -2.79 -8.48
N SER A 48 -6.40 -2.09 -9.26
CA SER A 48 -5.97 -2.53 -10.60
C SER A 48 -4.92 -3.64 -10.57
N ILE A 49 -4.22 -3.82 -9.44
CA ILE A 49 -3.14 -4.81 -9.30
C ILE A 49 -3.63 -6.26 -9.29
N CYS A 50 -4.93 -6.49 -9.08
CA CYS A 50 -5.51 -7.82 -9.04
C CYS A 50 -6.94 -7.78 -9.60
N THR A 51 -7.22 -8.66 -10.56
CA THR A 51 -8.56 -8.83 -11.15
C THR A 51 -9.64 -9.22 -10.13
N GLY A 52 -9.22 -9.81 -9.01
CA GLY A 52 -10.10 -10.19 -7.91
C GLY A 52 -10.57 -9.03 -7.04
N TYR A 53 -10.03 -7.81 -7.22
CA TYR A 53 -10.41 -6.64 -6.44
C TYR A 53 -11.46 -5.79 -7.17
N THR A 54 -12.45 -5.32 -6.42
CA THR A 54 -13.36 -4.30 -6.90
C THR A 54 -13.69 -3.33 -5.77
N VAL A 55 -13.35 -2.05 -5.95
CA VAL A 55 -13.66 -0.98 -4.99
C VAL A 55 -14.62 -0.01 -5.65
N ASN A 56 -15.82 0.10 -5.09
CA ASN A 56 -16.83 1.02 -5.57
C ASN A 56 -16.88 2.26 -4.69
N TRP A 57 -16.94 3.41 -5.35
CA TRP A 57 -17.05 4.71 -4.72
C TRP A 57 -18.48 5.24 -4.86
N ARG A 58 -18.97 5.90 -3.81
CA ARG A 58 -20.24 6.62 -3.84
C ARG A 58 -20.22 7.63 -5.00
N ASP A 59 -21.28 7.58 -5.80
CA ASP A 59 -21.47 8.42 -6.99
C ASP A 59 -20.37 8.26 -8.05
N GLY A 60 -19.64 7.13 -8.04
CA GLY A 60 -18.54 6.86 -8.96
C GLY A 60 -17.31 7.75 -8.78
N ARG A 61 -17.26 8.54 -7.69
CA ARG A 61 -16.19 9.51 -7.46
C ARG A 61 -15.10 8.94 -6.56
N GLU A 62 -14.04 8.48 -7.21
CA GLU A 62 -12.80 8.07 -6.55
C GLU A 62 -12.12 9.24 -5.82
N LEU A 63 -11.49 8.93 -4.69
CA LEU A 63 -10.71 9.87 -3.88
C LEU A 63 -9.31 9.30 -3.70
N ALA A 64 -8.34 10.18 -3.49
CA ALA A 64 -6.99 9.76 -3.11
C ALA A 64 -7.05 8.91 -1.82
N THR A 65 -6.47 7.71 -1.89
CA THR A 65 -6.41 6.74 -0.79
C THR A 65 -5.06 6.81 -0.10
N LEU A 66 -5.08 6.94 1.23
CA LEU A 66 -3.88 6.80 2.07
C LEU A 66 -3.97 5.49 2.83
N VAL A 67 -3.10 4.52 2.50
CA VAL A 67 -3.11 3.18 3.08
C VAL A 67 -1.84 2.94 3.87
N PHE A 68 -1.96 2.96 5.20
CA PHE A 68 -0.87 2.65 6.12
C PHE A 68 -0.91 1.17 6.49
N ASN A 69 -0.33 0.32 5.64
CA ASN A 69 -0.20 -1.11 5.88
C ASN A 69 1.28 -1.53 5.90
N ARG A 70 1.53 -2.85 5.93
CA ARG A 70 2.90 -3.38 5.89
C ARG A 70 3.63 -3.05 4.58
N ASP A 71 2.93 -3.01 3.44
CA ASP A 71 3.54 -2.69 2.15
C ASP A 71 4.04 -1.24 2.14
N PHE A 72 3.25 -0.31 2.67
CA PHE A 72 3.67 1.08 2.88
C PHE A 72 4.91 1.16 3.77
N ALA A 73 4.94 0.40 4.88
CA ALA A 73 6.09 0.39 5.77
C ALA A 73 7.33 -0.19 5.06
N ASP A 74 7.20 -1.32 4.37
CA ASP A 74 8.30 -1.96 3.65
C ASP A 74 8.82 -1.04 2.52
N ALA A 75 7.94 -0.32 1.81
CA ALA A 75 8.29 0.65 0.78
C ALA A 75 8.95 1.92 1.35
N SER A 76 8.46 2.41 2.49
CA SER A 76 8.95 3.65 3.13
C SER A 76 10.19 3.42 3.99
N PHE A 77 10.49 2.19 4.43
CA PHE A 77 11.57 1.89 5.37
C PHE A 77 12.56 0.83 4.85
N GLY A 78 12.53 0.46 3.57
CA GLY A 78 13.39 -0.59 3.00
C GLY A 78 14.87 -0.45 3.39
N ASP A 79 15.54 -1.57 3.69
CA ASP A 79 16.94 -1.70 4.19
C ASP A 79 17.65 -0.37 4.50
N GLN A 80 17.17 0.35 5.51
CA GLN A 80 17.85 1.54 6.02
C GLN A 80 18.69 1.18 7.24
N MET A 81 19.96 1.53 7.12
CA MET A 81 20.94 1.63 8.19
C MET A 81 20.30 2.02 9.52
N GLN A 82 20.68 1.30 10.57
CA GLN A 82 20.32 1.57 11.97
C GLN A 82 20.27 3.07 12.27
N GLY A 83 19.07 3.59 12.55
CA GLY A 83 18.88 4.93 13.13
C GLY A 83 18.32 6.02 12.22
N ILE A 84 18.04 5.77 10.93
CA ILE A 84 17.40 6.75 10.04
C ILE A 84 15.96 6.32 9.73
N PHE A 85 15.00 7.18 10.04
CA PHE A 85 13.59 7.02 9.65
C PHE A 85 13.26 8.10 8.62
N THR A 86 13.01 7.69 7.38
CA THR A 86 12.47 8.59 6.34
C THR A 86 10.96 8.44 6.28
N LEU A 87 10.22 9.55 6.32
CA LEU A 87 8.76 9.56 6.28
C LEU A 87 8.29 9.85 4.86
N GLY A 88 7.83 8.81 4.17
CA GLY A 88 7.19 8.87 2.85
C GLY A 88 8.05 8.30 1.72
N GLU A 89 7.38 7.69 0.73
CA GLU A 89 8.01 7.05 -0.43
C GLU A 89 8.94 8.02 -1.19
N ASP A 90 8.48 9.25 -1.45
CA ASP A 90 9.27 10.30 -2.12
C ASP A 90 10.60 10.58 -1.41
N SER A 91 10.60 10.56 -0.07
CA SER A 91 11.80 10.81 0.72
C SER A 91 12.79 9.65 0.64
N THR A 92 12.28 8.42 0.51
CA THR A 92 13.08 7.20 0.34
C THR A 92 13.75 7.17 -1.04
N GLU A 93 13.01 7.51 -2.11
CA GLU A 93 13.56 7.58 -3.46
C GLU A 93 14.63 8.67 -3.61
N GLN A 94 14.38 9.86 -3.06
CA GLN A 94 15.35 10.97 -3.08
C GLN A 94 16.64 10.58 -2.36
N TRP A 95 16.54 9.94 -1.20
CA TRP A 95 17.71 9.43 -0.49
C TRP A 95 18.46 8.37 -1.31
N ARG A 96 17.74 7.40 -1.91
CA ARG A 96 18.33 6.34 -2.73
C ARG A 96 19.11 6.92 -3.91
N ARG A 97 18.55 7.96 -4.54
CA ARG A 97 19.19 8.69 -5.65
C ARG A 97 20.45 9.42 -5.19
N SER A 98 20.41 10.10 -4.05
CA SER A 98 21.57 10.77 -3.45
C SER A 98 22.70 9.78 -3.12
N SER A 99 22.35 8.67 -2.48
CA SER A 99 23.29 7.60 -2.10
C SER A 99 23.94 6.92 -3.31
N ALA A 100 23.19 6.69 -4.40
CA ALA A 100 23.72 6.10 -5.63
C ALA A 100 24.66 7.03 -6.42
N LEU A 101 24.52 8.36 -6.26
CA LEU A 101 25.37 9.36 -6.91
C LEU A 101 26.66 9.63 -6.15
N ARG A 102 26.68 9.36 -4.83
CA ARG A 102 27.81 9.62 -3.94
C ARG A 102 29.14 8.97 -4.38
N PRO A 103 29.18 7.70 -4.81
CA PRO A 103 30.42 7.06 -5.29
C PRO A 103 30.98 7.75 -6.54
N ARG A 104 30.12 8.16 -7.48
CA ARG A 104 30.52 8.81 -8.74
C ARG A 104 31.13 10.19 -8.54
N LEU A 105 30.65 10.94 -7.54
CA LEU A 105 31.23 12.22 -7.15
C LEU A 105 32.60 12.04 -6.51
N LEU A 106 32.80 11.00 -5.70
CA LEU A 106 34.10 10.71 -5.08
C LEU A 106 35.14 10.30 -6.13
N ASP A 107 34.76 9.51 -7.14
CA ASP A 107 35.66 9.15 -8.26
C ASP A 107 36.10 10.37 -9.09
N GLN A 108 35.21 11.36 -9.27
CA GLN A 108 35.53 12.60 -10.02
C GLN A 108 36.46 13.55 -9.28
N ILE A 109 36.51 13.49 -7.94
CA ILE A 109 37.39 14.34 -7.10
C ILE A 109 38.74 13.65 -6.86
N ALA A 110 38.81 12.32 -7.06
CA ALA A 110 40.04 11.52 -6.92
C ALA A 110 40.93 11.48 -8.17
N THR A 111 40.58 12.21 -9.24
CA THR A 111 41.36 12.37 -10.49
C THR A 111 41.89 13.80 -10.57
#